data_AF-A0A933LGS5-F1
#
_entry.id   AF-A0A933LGS5-F1
#
_cell.length_a   1.000
_cell.length_b   1.000
_cell.length_c   1.000
_cell.angle_alpha   90.00
_cell.angle_beta   90.00
_cell.angle_gamma   90.00
#
_symmetry.space_group_name_H-M   'P 1'
#
loop_
_entity.id
_entity.type
_entity.pdbx_description
1 polymer ?
#
loop_
_entity_poly.entity_id
_entity_poly.type
_entity_poly.pdbx_seq_one_letter_code
_entity_poly.pdbx_strand_id
1 'polypeptide(L)'
;MSATVPAGYAPVTVVRREVDRFLEAARKRSEQDGHHRRRARRRHHRSWPLLVSLTGRPFDADISAALHNASDLGIGFLSPVNVVPGATVYLKLFCYDDFCPRVPAKVRHVTHTRHGFLVGCEFDLADETACHRAVELGRHSRKCRAED
;
A
#
# COMPACT_ATOMS: atom_id res chain seq x y z
N MET A 1 -6.88 -36.26 -23.89
CA MET A 1 -6.39 -36.01 -22.52
C MET A 1 -5.89 -34.58 -22.46
N SER A 2 -6.76 -33.62 -22.13
CA SER A 2 -6.37 -32.21 -22.01
C SER A 2 -5.75 -32.00 -20.64
N ALA A 3 -4.48 -31.60 -20.61
CA ALA A 3 -3.79 -31.21 -19.40
C ALA A 3 -4.45 -29.97 -18.80
N THR A 4 -5.02 -30.12 -17.61
CA THR A 4 -5.52 -29.01 -16.79
C THR A 4 -4.32 -28.19 -16.33
N VAL A 5 -4.11 -27.03 -16.95
CA VAL A 5 -3.16 -26.02 -16.47
C VAL A 5 -3.55 -25.69 -15.02
N PRO A 6 -2.60 -25.65 -14.06
CA PRO A 6 -2.92 -25.32 -12.68
C PRO A 6 -3.58 -23.94 -12.66
N ALA A 7 -4.81 -23.87 -12.14
CA ALA A 7 -5.55 -22.63 -12.02
C ALA A 7 -4.71 -21.63 -11.21
N GLY A 8 -4.10 -20.65 -11.89
CA GLY A 8 -3.45 -19.54 -11.24
C GLY A 8 -4.46 -18.88 -10.29
N TYR A 9 -4.05 -18.59 -9.06
CA TYR A 9 -4.92 -17.93 -8.09
C TYR A 9 -5.51 -16.64 -8.67
N ALA A 10 -6.83 -16.45 -8.55
CA ALA A 10 -7.52 -15.26 -9.02
C ALA A 10 -6.85 -13.99 -8.43
N PRO A 11 -6.57 -12.94 -9.22
CA PRO A 11 -5.85 -11.74 -8.77
C PRO A 11 -6.43 -11.11 -7.50
N VAL A 12 -7.76 -11.06 -7.38
CA VAL A 12 -8.46 -10.56 -6.19
C VAL A 12 -8.06 -11.32 -4.92
N THR A 13 -7.88 -12.65 -5.02
CA THR A 13 -7.45 -13.48 -3.88
C THR A 13 -6.02 -13.17 -3.46
N VAL A 14 -5.14 -12.92 -4.44
CA VAL A 14 -3.74 -12.53 -4.18
C VAL A 14 -3.69 -11.18 -3.46
N VAL A 15 -4.44 -10.20 -3.95
CA VAL A 15 -4.52 -8.86 -3.36
C VAL A 15 -5.13 -8.92 -1.95
N ARG A 16 -6.21 -9.67 -1.74
CA ARG A 16 -6.86 -9.79 -0.43
C ARG A 16 -5.91 -10.38 0.62
N ARG A 17 -5.19 -11.46 0.27
CA ARG A 17 -4.17 -12.04 1.15
C ARG A 17 -3.08 -11.05 1.51
N GLU A 18 -2.72 -10.17 0.59
CA GLU A 18 -1.72 -9.13 0.86
C GLU A 18 -2.22 -8.09 1.85
N VAL A 19 -3.49 -7.68 1.75
CA VAL A 19 -4.16 -6.82 2.74
C VAL A 19 -4.19 -7.51 4.10
N ASP A 20 -4.62 -8.78 4.16
CA ASP A 20 -4.68 -9.54 5.42
C ASP A 20 -3.31 -9.65 6.08
N ARG A 21 -2.27 -10.00 5.29
CA ARG A 21 -0.87 -10.07 5.72
C ARG A 21 -0.40 -8.73 6.30
N PHE A 22 -0.73 -7.63 5.63
CA PHE A 22 -0.38 -6.29 6.07
C PHE A 22 -1.07 -5.92 7.39
N LEU A 23 -2.36 -6.17 7.52
CA LEU A 23 -3.11 -5.85 8.73
C LEU A 23 -2.62 -6.66 9.93
N GLU A 24 -2.30 -7.94 9.74
CA GLU A 24 -1.69 -8.77 10.78
C GLU A 24 -0.33 -8.20 11.22
N ALA A 25 0.52 -7.83 10.26
CA ALA A 25 1.83 -7.25 10.56
C ALA A 25 1.73 -5.88 11.26
N ALA A 26 0.80 -5.03 10.84
CA ALA A 26 0.52 -3.74 11.45
C ALA A 26 0.01 -3.90 12.89
N ARG A 27 -0.89 -4.87 13.14
CA ARG A 27 -1.40 -5.19 14.47
C ARG A 27 -0.28 -5.67 15.41
N LYS A 28 0.53 -6.65 14.98
CA LYS A 28 1.65 -7.16 15.78
C LYS A 28 2.62 -6.05 16.18
N ARG A 29 2.90 -5.12 15.25
CA ARG A 29 3.76 -3.96 15.53
C ARG A 29 3.14 -3.01 16.56
N SER A 30 1.82 -2.78 16.48
CA SER A 30 1.09 -1.98 17.46
C SER A 30 1.01 -2.64 18.85
N GLU A 31 0.91 -3.96 18.94
CA GLU A 31 0.85 -4.70 20.21
C GLU A 31 2.22 -4.73 20.92
N GLN A 32 3.32 -4.77 20.15
CA GLN A 32 4.68 -4.61 20.67
C GLN A 32 4.98 -3.18 21.12
N ASP A 33 4.20 -2.20 20.66
CA ASP A 33 4.23 -0.81 21.13
C ASP A 33 3.43 -0.67 22.45
N GLY A 34 3.76 -1.48 23.45
CA GLY A 34 3.17 -1.41 24.79
C GLY A 34 3.23 0.00 25.37
N HIS A 35 2.09 0.68 25.47
CA HIS A 35 1.98 1.99 26.10
C HIS A 35 2.54 1.96 27.54
N HIS A 36 3.59 2.74 27.86
CA HIS A 36 3.73 3.47 29.13
C HIS A 36 4.98 4.40 29.20
N ARG A 37 4.70 5.66 29.54
CA ARG A 37 5.53 6.70 30.17
C ARG A 37 6.95 6.29 30.63
N ARG A 38 7.98 6.99 30.14
CA ARG A 38 9.23 7.44 30.83
C ARG A 38 10.38 7.70 29.83
N ARG A 39 10.42 8.87 29.19
CA ARG A 39 11.67 9.50 28.68
C ARG A 39 11.38 10.95 28.27
N ALA A 40 12.15 11.89 28.81
CA ALA A 40 11.98 13.33 28.64
C ALA A 40 12.35 13.87 27.24
N ARG A 41 12.95 13.06 26.37
CA ARG A 41 13.12 13.35 24.94
C ARG A 41 12.97 12.06 24.14
N ARG A 42 11.97 11.99 23.27
CA ARG A 42 11.79 11.00 22.21
C ARG A 42 11.48 11.77 20.92
N ARG A 43 12.39 11.73 19.94
CA ARG A 43 12.04 11.93 18.53
C ARG A 43 12.27 10.59 17.84
N HIS A 44 11.37 10.22 16.94
CA HIS A 44 11.57 9.54 15.65
C HIS A 44 10.20 8.94 15.26
N HIS A 45 9.63 9.51 14.20
CA HIS A 45 8.32 9.23 13.65
C HIS A 45 8.28 7.77 13.16
N ARG A 46 7.51 6.90 13.84
CA ARG A 46 7.41 5.46 13.56
C ARG A 46 6.30 5.13 12.54
N SER A 47 6.22 5.87 11.44
CA SER A 47 5.25 5.54 10.38
C SER A 47 5.70 4.29 9.60
N TRP A 48 4.76 3.45 9.20
CA TRP A 48 5.03 2.35 8.27
C TRP A 48 5.20 2.95 6.86
N PRO A 49 6.37 2.80 6.21
CA PRO A 49 6.58 3.36 4.89
C PRO A 49 5.79 2.59 3.84
N LEU A 50 5.20 3.32 2.90
CA LEU A 50 4.43 2.79 1.78
C LEU A 50 4.97 3.41 0.49
N LEU A 51 4.87 2.69 -0.62
CA LEU A 51 5.02 3.28 -1.96
C LEU A 51 3.65 3.33 -2.64
N VAL A 52 3.38 4.42 -3.35
CA VAL A 52 2.10 4.63 -4.02
C VAL A 52 2.35 4.96 -5.49
N SER A 53 1.80 4.14 -6.40
CA SER A 53 1.73 4.48 -7.82
C SER A 53 0.41 5.20 -8.10
N LEU A 54 0.50 6.37 -8.72
CA LEU A 54 -0.65 7.21 -9.06
C LEU A 54 -1.25 6.89 -10.43
N THR A 55 -0.46 6.27 -11.33
CA THR A 55 -0.84 6.04 -12.73
C THR A 55 -1.23 4.59 -13.00
N GLY A 56 -0.76 3.65 -12.16
CA GLY A 56 -0.92 2.23 -12.38
C GLY A 56 -0.17 1.72 -13.61
N ARG A 57 0.83 2.44 -14.11
CA ARG A 57 1.69 1.98 -15.21
C ARG A 57 2.97 1.35 -14.64
N PRO A 58 3.46 0.26 -15.27
CA PRO A 58 4.77 -0.30 -14.90
C PRO A 58 5.87 0.75 -15.02
N PHE A 59 6.86 0.71 -14.11
CA PHE A 59 8.06 1.56 -14.09
C PHE A 59 7.85 3.06 -13.84
N ASP A 60 6.61 3.55 -13.78
CA ASP A 60 6.34 4.91 -13.31
C ASP A 60 6.82 5.06 -11.87
N ALA A 61 7.37 6.24 -11.56
CA ALA A 61 7.93 6.52 -10.24
C ALA A 61 6.83 6.46 -9.18
N ASP A 62 7.12 5.73 -8.10
CA ASP A 62 6.28 5.73 -6.92
C ASP A 62 6.55 6.96 -6.06
N ILE A 63 5.52 7.41 -5.36
CA ILE A 63 5.69 8.38 -4.28
C ILE A 63 5.87 7.63 -2.96
N SER A 64 6.79 8.12 -2.13
CA SER A 64 6.93 7.63 -0.75
C SER A 64 5.84 8.25 0.12
N ALA A 65 5.11 7.40 0.83
CA ALA A 65 4.07 7.80 1.77
C ALA A 65 4.28 7.15 3.13
N ALA A 66 3.66 7.73 4.16
CA ALA A 66 3.72 7.25 5.53
C ALA A 66 2.34 6.80 5.98
N LEU A 67 2.21 5.56 6.44
CA LEU A 67 0.96 5.06 7.02
C LEU A 67 0.49 5.96 8.17
N HIS A 68 -0.78 6.30 8.14
CA HIS A 68 -1.48 6.98 9.22
C HIS A 68 -2.37 6.01 10.01
N ASN A 69 -3.25 5.28 9.32
CA ASN A 69 -4.11 4.24 9.87
C ASN A 69 -4.49 3.21 8.79
N ALA A 70 -5.01 2.06 9.20
CA ALA A 70 -5.50 1.02 8.29
C ALA A 70 -6.64 0.21 8.94
N SER A 71 -7.53 -0.30 8.10
CA SER A 71 -8.59 -1.26 8.43
C SER A 71 -8.71 -2.31 7.33
N ASP A 72 -9.66 -3.23 7.47
CA ASP A 72 -10.06 -4.21 6.45
C ASP A 72 -10.68 -3.57 5.20
N LEU A 73 -11.29 -2.39 5.33
CA LEU A 73 -11.94 -1.68 4.23
C LEU A 73 -11.02 -0.68 3.52
N GLY A 74 -9.98 -0.18 4.19
CA GLY A 74 -9.19 0.90 3.63
C GLY A 74 -7.97 1.29 4.44
N ILE A 75 -7.35 2.39 4.00
CA ILE A 75 -6.06 2.83 4.50
C ILE A 75 -5.93 4.35 4.39
N GLY A 76 -5.39 4.96 5.42
CA GLY A 76 -5.00 6.35 5.45
C GLY A 76 -3.49 6.50 5.44
N PHE A 77 -2.97 7.41 4.61
CA PHE A 77 -1.54 7.71 4.56
C PHE A 77 -1.27 9.20 4.36
N LEU A 78 -0.12 9.65 4.85
CA LEU A 78 0.40 10.99 4.59
C LEU A 78 1.23 10.96 3.31
N SER A 79 0.85 11.79 2.35
CA SER A 79 1.49 11.96 1.05
C SER A 79 2.20 13.31 0.96
N PRO A 80 3.39 13.39 0.34
CA PRO A 80 4.06 14.67 0.04
C PRO A 80 3.39 15.42 -1.12
N VAL A 81 2.62 14.73 -1.95
CA VAL A 81 1.94 15.32 -3.12
C VAL A 81 0.43 15.23 -2.99
N ASN A 82 -0.27 16.16 -3.64
CA ASN A 82 -1.72 16.12 -3.71
C ASN A 82 -2.16 14.95 -4.60
N VAL A 83 -3.20 14.23 -4.17
CA VAL A 83 -3.81 13.14 -4.94
C VAL A 83 -5.26 13.51 -5.18
N VAL A 84 -5.79 13.23 -6.37
CA VAL A 84 -7.16 13.64 -6.72
C VAL A 84 -8.17 12.66 -6.11
N PRO A 85 -9.17 13.13 -5.33
CA PRO A 85 -10.29 12.29 -4.89
C PRO A 85 -10.99 11.63 -6.08
N GLY A 86 -11.33 10.35 -5.94
CA GLY A 86 -11.88 9.53 -7.02
C GLY A 86 -10.83 8.91 -7.95
N ALA A 87 -9.53 9.24 -7.82
CA ALA A 87 -8.48 8.50 -8.51
C ALA A 87 -8.31 7.09 -7.92
N THR A 88 -7.89 6.13 -8.75
CA THR A 88 -7.43 4.82 -8.30
C THR A 88 -5.91 4.85 -8.18
N VAL A 89 -5.40 4.47 -7.02
CA VAL A 89 -3.97 4.35 -6.73
C VAL A 89 -3.60 2.90 -6.45
N TYR A 90 -2.31 2.57 -6.58
CA TYR A 90 -1.79 1.23 -6.36
C TYR A 90 -0.71 1.25 -5.28
N LEU A 91 -1.06 0.68 -4.13
CA LEU A 91 -0.26 0.72 -2.91
C LEU A 91 0.68 -0.48 -2.83
N LYS A 92 1.96 -0.22 -2.62
CA LYS A 92 2.95 -1.24 -2.22
C LYS A 92 3.06 -1.22 -0.70
N LEU A 93 2.37 -2.16 -0.04
CA LEU A 93 2.26 -2.21 1.41
C LEU A 93 3.58 -2.63 2.09
N PHE A 94 4.38 -3.45 1.42
CA PHE A 94 5.71 -3.86 1.86
C PHE A 94 6.76 -3.28 0.91
N CYS A 95 7.20 -2.04 1.15
CA CYS A 95 8.06 -1.31 0.22
C CYS A 95 9.39 -2.03 -0.12
N TYR A 96 9.89 -2.85 0.81
CA TYR A 96 11.14 -3.61 0.68
C TYR A 96 10.97 -5.00 0.05
N ASP A 97 9.74 -5.43 -0.23
CA ASP A 97 9.46 -6.70 -0.89
C ASP A 97 9.44 -6.47 -2.41
N ASP A 98 10.40 -7.04 -3.14
CA ASP A 98 10.56 -6.79 -4.58
C ASP A 98 9.43 -7.35 -5.44
N PHE A 99 8.69 -8.33 -4.93
CA PHE A 99 7.68 -9.07 -5.69
C PHE A 99 6.28 -8.95 -5.09
N CYS A 100 6.09 -8.12 -4.06
CA CYS A 100 4.78 -8.00 -3.45
C CYS A 100 3.75 -7.45 -4.45
N PRO A 101 2.55 -8.06 -4.53
CA PRO A 101 1.47 -7.49 -5.30
C PRO A 101 1.15 -6.09 -4.76
N ARG A 102 0.68 -5.21 -5.63
CA ARG A 102 0.12 -3.95 -5.18
C ARG A 102 -1.33 -4.14 -4.75
N VAL A 103 -1.85 -3.17 -4.01
CA VAL A 103 -3.25 -3.12 -3.61
C VAL A 103 -3.92 -1.93 -4.28
N PRO A 104 -4.93 -2.15 -5.14
CA PRO A 104 -5.69 -1.07 -5.73
C PRO A 104 -6.58 -0.43 -4.66
N ALA A 105 -6.63 0.90 -4.66
CA ALA A 105 -7.47 1.64 -3.73
C ALA A 105 -8.02 2.91 -4.37
N LYS A 106 -9.30 3.21 -4.09
CA LYS A 106 -9.97 4.43 -4.52
C LYS A 106 -9.73 5.53 -3.51
N VAL A 107 -9.25 6.68 -3.94
CA VAL A 107 -9.10 7.86 -3.08
C VAL A 107 -10.49 8.39 -2.75
N ARG A 108 -10.83 8.43 -1.45
CA ARG A 108 -12.13 8.91 -0.97
C ARG A 108 -12.09 10.36 -0.53
N HIS A 109 -11.05 10.75 0.19
CA HIS A 109 -10.89 12.12 0.66
C HIS A 109 -9.41 12.48 0.82
N VAL A 110 -9.13 13.79 0.77
CA VAL A 110 -7.81 14.35 0.99
C VAL A 110 -7.94 15.56 1.90
N THR A 111 -7.15 15.58 2.97
CA THR A 111 -7.10 16.67 3.93
C THR A 111 -5.72 17.31 3.90
N HIS A 112 -5.67 18.62 3.65
CA HIS A 112 -4.43 19.36 3.69
C HIS A 112 -3.96 19.52 5.14
N THR A 113 -2.67 19.29 5.36
CA THR A 113 -2.03 19.45 6.66
C THR A 113 -0.78 20.30 6.51
N ARG A 114 -0.18 20.71 7.63
CA ARG A 114 1.11 21.40 7.63
C ARG A 114 2.25 20.58 7.03
N HIS A 115 2.11 19.26 6.97
CA HIS A 115 3.18 18.32 6.63
C HIS A 115 2.94 17.57 5.31
N GLY A 116 1.91 17.97 4.54
CA GLY A 116 1.50 17.32 3.31
C GLY A 116 0.00 17.03 3.29
N PHE A 117 -0.37 15.96 2.60
CA PHE A 117 -1.77 15.62 2.31
C PHE A 117 -2.11 14.30 3.00
N LEU A 118 -3.05 14.34 3.95
CA LEU A 118 -3.61 13.12 4.53
C LEU A 118 -4.64 12.56 3.56
N VAL A 119 -4.34 11.40 2.98
CA VAL A 119 -5.14 10.75 1.95
C VAL A 119 -5.83 9.54 2.57
N GLY A 120 -7.16 9.50 2.48
CA GLY A 120 -7.96 8.34 2.86
C GLY A 120 -8.41 7.56 1.63
N CYS A 121 -8.10 6.28 1.60
CA CYS A 121 -8.42 5.37 0.50
C CYS A 121 -9.27 4.18 0.97
N GLU A 122 -10.11 3.68 0.08
CA GLU A 122 -10.84 2.42 0.24
C GLU A 122 -10.28 1.38 -0.72
N PHE A 123 -10.11 0.13 -0.29
CA PHE A 123 -9.58 -0.93 -1.16
C PHE A 123 -10.58 -1.30 -2.25
N ASP A 124 -10.10 -1.38 -3.49
CA ASP A 124 -10.94 -1.69 -4.66
C ASP A 124 -10.80 -3.16 -5.05
N LEU A 125 -11.27 -4.04 -4.17
CA LEU A 125 -11.15 -5.50 -4.33
C LEU A 125 -12.23 -6.11 -5.24
N ALA A 126 -13.26 -5.33 -5.58
CA ALA A 126 -14.33 -5.77 -6.47
C ALA A 126 -14.00 -5.54 -7.96
N ASP A 127 -13.12 -4.59 -8.26
CA ASP A 127 -12.62 -4.37 -9.61
C ASP A 127 -11.53 -5.41 -9.96
N GLU A 128 -11.93 -6.45 -10.68
CA GLU A 128 -11.03 -7.50 -11.17
C GLU A 128 -9.92 -6.96 -12.07
N THR A 129 -10.20 -5.92 -12.86
CA THR A 129 -9.22 -5.31 -13.77
C THR A 129 -8.15 -4.57 -12.96
N ALA A 130 -8.57 -3.81 -11.95
CA ALA A 130 -7.65 -3.16 -11.03
C ALA A 130 -6.81 -4.18 -10.26
N CYS A 131 -7.40 -5.28 -9.80
CA CYS A 131 -6.69 -6.35 -9.11
C CYS A 131 -5.67 -7.06 -10.03
N HIS A 132 -6.03 -7.33 -11.28
CA HIS A 132 -5.10 -7.90 -12.26
C HIS A 132 -3.90 -6.98 -12.47
N ARG A 133 -4.16 -5.69 -12.70
CA ARG A 133 -3.12 -4.68 -12.87
C ARG A 133 -2.24 -4.57 -11.62
N ALA A 134 -2.81 -4.65 -10.43
CA ALA A 134 -2.06 -4.56 -9.19
C ALA A 134 -1.06 -5.74 -9.02
N VAL A 135 -1.44 -6.94 -9.45
CA VAL A 135 -0.55 -8.11 -9.49
C VAL A 135 0.54 -7.92 -10.56
N GLU A 136 0.19 -7.42 -11.75
CA GLU A 136 1.17 -7.12 -12.80
C GLU A 136 2.22 -6.10 -12.34
N LEU A 137 1.78 -5.00 -11.72
CA LEU A 137 2.68 -3.98 -11.17
C LEU A 137 3.62 -4.55 -10.09
N GLY A 138 3.17 -5.50 -9.29
CA GLY A 138 4.03 -6.22 -8.34
C GLY A 138 5.16 -6.97 -9.05
N ARG A 139 4.86 -7.67 -10.15
CA ARG A 139 5.86 -8.38 -10.97
C ARG A 139 6.89 -7.44 -11.61
N HIS A 140 6.48 -6.22 -11.91
CA HIS A 140 7.31 -5.20 -12.56
C HIS A 140 7.99 -4.22 -11.59
N SER A 141 7.97 -4.49 -10.27
CA SER A 141 8.53 -3.60 -9.26
C SER A 141 10.08 -3.51 -9.26
N ARG A 142 10.76 -4.00 -10.30
CA ARG A 142 12.21 -3.79 -10.48
C ARG A 142 12.50 -2.44 -11.13
N LYS A 143 12.80 -1.43 -10.30
CA LYS A 143 13.90 -0.45 -10.48
C LYS A 143 13.95 0.53 -9.30
N CYS A 144 14.39 0.06 -8.14
CA CYS A 144 15.07 0.91 -7.16
C CYS A 144 16.40 0.24 -6.79
N ARG A 145 17.27 0.01 -7.78
CA ARG A 145 18.69 -0.18 -7.53
C ARG A 145 19.43 1.03 -8.10
N ALA A 146 19.85 1.86 -7.15
CA ALA A 146 21.04 2.70 -7.10
C ALA A 146 21.58 3.24 -8.45
N GLU A 147 21.48 4.55 -8.61
CA GLU A 147 22.62 5.31 -9.12
C GLU A 147 23.14 6.13 -7.94
N ASP A 148 24.41 5.88 -7.61
CA ASP A 148 25.25 6.65 -6.69
C ASP A 148 25.53 8.06 -7.23
#